data_AF-A0AAN5A2T8-F1
#
_entry.id   AF-A0AAN5A2T8-F1
#
_cell.length_a   1.000
_cell.length_b   1.000
_cell.length_c   1.000
_cell.angle_alpha   90.00
_cell.angle_beta   90.00
_cell.angle_gamma   90.00
#
_symmetry.space_group_name_H-M   'P 1'
#
loop_
_entity.id
_entity.type
_entity.pdbx_description
1 polymer ?
#
loop_
_entity_poly.entity_id
_entity_poly.type
_entity_poly.pdbx_seq_one_letter_code
_entity_poly.pdbx_strand_id
1 'polypeptide(L)'
;MGICGSSYSRSGRLPTAAAIHDKGLALSEIDPGIAPPHARRTLVIPLLIALVGLVLVVFGGSLLVSGAVSLARAFGVSETLIGLTIVAVGTSMPELVTSVIAALKRQGDIAFGNVVGSNIYNILGIGGATAIIAPSHVPSEIVRFDGPLMVLVSALLVCFAATGLRISRWEGLALIAGYVSYIWVLWP
;
A
#
# COMPACT_ATOMS: atom_id res chain seq x y z
N MET A 1 -62.97 -2.62 4.75
CA MET A 1 -63.19 -2.25 3.34
C MET A 1 -62.39 -0.99 3.07
N GLY A 2 -61.36 -0.98 2.21
CA GLY A 2 -60.70 0.30 1.87
C GLY A 2 -59.21 0.36 1.50
N ILE A 3 -58.62 -0.73 0.97
CA ILE A 3 -57.60 -0.78 -0.10
C ILE A 3 -56.20 -0.14 0.08
N CYS A 4 -55.22 -1.02 -0.15
CA CYS A 4 -53.78 -0.88 -0.36
C CYS A 4 -53.39 -0.01 -1.59
N GLY A 5 -52.22 0.64 -1.54
CA GLY A 5 -51.51 1.21 -2.69
C GLY A 5 -50.27 2.01 -2.24
N SER A 6 -49.13 1.35 -2.01
CA SER A 6 -48.00 1.24 -2.95
C SER A 6 -47.37 2.59 -3.34
N SER A 7 -46.16 2.87 -2.83
CA SER A 7 -44.98 3.06 -3.68
C SER A 7 -43.72 3.29 -2.84
N TYR A 8 -43.06 2.17 -2.58
CA TYR A 8 -41.65 2.12 -2.20
C TYR A 8 -40.82 2.43 -3.45
N SER A 9 -40.57 3.72 -3.75
CA SER A 9 -39.70 4.09 -4.87
C SER A 9 -38.27 4.27 -4.38
N ARG A 10 -37.45 3.24 -4.64
CA ARG A 10 -36.00 3.31 -4.64
C ARG A 10 -35.56 4.41 -5.62
N SER A 11 -34.88 5.43 -5.12
CA SER A 11 -34.05 6.32 -5.93
C SER A 11 -32.66 6.35 -5.29
N GLY A 12 -31.82 5.41 -5.70
CA GLY A 12 -30.39 5.40 -5.40
C GLY A 12 -29.68 6.55 -6.11
N ARG A 13 -29.68 7.73 -5.48
CA ARG A 13 -28.75 8.82 -5.81
C ARG A 13 -27.75 8.91 -4.67
N LEU A 14 -26.47 8.78 -5.02
CA LEU A 14 -25.35 9.12 -4.15
C LEU A 14 -25.65 10.47 -3.47
N PRO A 15 -25.46 10.61 -2.15
CA PRO A 15 -25.69 11.88 -1.48
C PRO A 15 -24.76 12.92 -2.12
N THR A 16 -25.35 13.87 -2.82
CA THR A 16 -24.61 15.01 -3.36
C THR A 16 -24.01 15.78 -2.19
N ALA A 17 -22.82 16.37 -2.38
CA ALA A 17 -22.14 17.14 -1.34
C ALA A 17 -23.05 18.20 -0.69
N ALA A 18 -24.01 18.74 -1.45
CA ALA A 18 -25.07 19.62 -0.96
C ALA A 18 -26.00 18.96 0.08
N ALA A 19 -26.41 17.70 -0.12
CA ALA A 19 -27.29 16.98 0.81
C ALA A 19 -26.59 16.59 2.13
N ILE A 20 -25.26 16.44 2.09
CA ILE A 20 -24.44 16.23 3.30
C ILE A 20 -24.28 17.55 4.07
N HIS A 21 -24.06 18.65 3.35
CA HIS A 21 -23.94 19.99 3.92
C HIS A 21 -25.24 20.45 4.59
N ASP A 22 -26.38 20.21 3.95
CA ASP A 22 -27.71 20.61 4.44
C ASP A 22 -28.12 19.85 5.72
N LYS A 23 -27.82 18.54 5.78
CA LYS A 23 -28.02 17.76 7.01
C LYS A 23 -27.10 18.19 8.14
N GLY A 24 -25.88 18.60 7.84
CA GLY A 24 -24.93 19.13 8.82
C GLY A 24 -25.41 20.44 9.46
N LEU A 25 -26.00 21.32 8.65
CA LEU A 25 -26.60 22.57 9.12
C LEU A 25 -27.87 22.32 9.95
N ALA A 26 -28.77 21.46 9.46
CA ALA A 26 -30.01 21.13 10.18
C ALA A 26 -29.75 20.44 11.53
N LEU A 27 -28.72 19.60 11.63
CA LEU A 27 -28.31 18.99 12.91
C LEU A 27 -27.70 20.00 13.89
N SER A 28 -27.04 21.05 13.38
CA SER A 28 -26.46 22.12 14.21
C SER A 28 -27.48 23.10 14.78
N GLU A 29 -28.65 23.23 14.15
CA GLU A 29 -29.77 24.04 14.66
C GLU A 29 -30.56 23.32 15.78
N ILE A 30 -30.58 21.97 15.79
CA ILE A 30 -31.39 21.17 16.72
C ILE A 30 -30.67 20.93 18.06
N ASP A 31 -29.34 20.90 18.08
CA ASP A 31 -28.54 20.79 19.30
C ASP A 31 -27.21 21.56 19.16
N PRO A 32 -27.06 22.75 19.79
CA PRO A 32 -25.80 23.50 19.77
C PRO A 32 -24.63 22.75 20.45
N GLY A 33 -24.89 21.65 21.15
CA GLY A 33 -23.88 20.71 21.67
C GLY A 33 -23.39 19.66 20.67
N ILE A 34 -24.05 19.50 19.52
CA ILE A 34 -23.65 18.62 18.40
C ILE A 34 -22.96 19.44 17.29
N ALA A 35 -22.63 20.71 17.54
CA ALA A 35 -21.68 21.41 16.69
C ALA A 35 -20.39 20.57 16.67
N PRO A 36 -19.91 20.09 15.49
CA PRO A 36 -18.62 19.42 15.44
C PRO A 36 -17.64 20.40 16.07
N PRO A 37 -16.83 19.97 17.06
CA PRO A 37 -15.80 20.84 17.58
C PRO A 37 -15.02 21.26 16.34
N HIS A 38 -15.10 22.55 15.98
CA HIS A 38 -14.34 23.13 14.91
C HIS A 38 -12.92 23.10 15.41
N ALA A 39 -12.32 21.93 15.24
CA ALA A 39 -10.97 21.66 15.59
C ALA A 39 -10.20 22.47 14.56
N ARG A 40 -9.85 23.71 14.90
CA ARG A 40 -8.57 24.31 14.54
C ARG A 40 -7.48 23.37 15.07
N ARG A 41 -7.42 22.15 14.55
CA ARG A 41 -6.31 21.23 14.77
C ARG A 41 -5.21 21.81 13.92
N THR A 42 -4.26 22.44 14.59
CA THR A 42 -3.00 22.87 13.99
C THR A 42 -2.38 21.67 13.27
N LEU A 43 -2.54 21.60 11.94
CA LEU A 43 -2.04 20.50 11.09
C LEU A 43 -0.52 20.33 11.18
N VAL A 44 0.17 21.35 11.72
CA VAL A 44 1.60 21.36 11.96
C VAL A 44 2.03 20.16 12.82
N ILE A 45 1.32 19.82 13.90
CA ILE A 45 1.75 18.74 14.79
C ILE A 45 1.65 17.36 14.09
N PRO A 46 0.52 16.96 13.48
CA PRO A 46 0.44 15.72 12.70
C PRO A 46 1.45 15.66 11.56
N LEU A 47 1.67 16.77 10.86
CA LEU A 47 2.62 16.84 9.75
C LEU A 47 4.06 16.63 10.23
N LEU A 48 4.45 17.25 11.35
CA LEU A 48 5.76 17.05 11.96
C LEU A 48 5.95 15.59 12.40
N ILE A 49 4.95 14.99 13.04
CA ILE A 49 5.00 13.58 13.44
C ILE A 49 5.16 12.67 12.21
N ALA A 50 4.41 12.93 11.14
CA ALA A 50 4.50 12.16 9.90
C ALA A 50 5.89 12.30 9.25
N LEU A 51 6.44 13.52 9.20
CA LEU A 51 7.75 13.79 8.61
C LEU A 51 8.88 13.12 9.42
N VAL A 52 8.86 13.26 10.75
CA VAL A 52 9.85 12.61 11.62
C VAL A 52 9.73 11.09 11.53
N GLY A 53 8.51 10.55 11.52
CA GLY A 53 8.28 9.12 11.32
C GLY A 53 8.83 8.61 10.00
N LEU A 54 8.60 9.33 8.89
CA LEU A 54 9.15 9.00 7.58
C LEU A 54 10.68 8.97 7.59
N VAL A 55 11.31 10.00 8.15
CA VAL A 55 12.79 10.07 8.27
C VAL A 55 13.33 8.90 9.09
N LEU A 56 12.70 8.59 10.23
CA LEU A 56 13.12 7.47 11.08
C LEU A 56 12.98 6.12 10.40
N VAL A 57 11.90 5.90 9.63
CA VAL A 57 11.69 4.66 8.89
C VAL A 57 12.71 4.49 7.78
N VAL A 58 12.98 5.54 6.99
CA VAL A 58 13.98 5.52 5.91
C VAL A 58 15.39 5.32 6.48
N PHE A 59 15.75 6.09 7.51
CA PHE A 59 17.07 5.99 8.13
C PHE A 59 17.27 4.66 8.84
N GLY A 60 16.26 4.18 9.57
CA GLY A 60 16.28 2.87 10.22
C GLY A 60 16.44 1.72 9.22
N GLY A 61 15.74 1.78 8.09
CA GLY A 61 15.93 0.84 6.97
C GLY A 61 17.36 0.88 6.44
N SER A 62 17.90 2.06 6.17
CA SER A 62 19.28 2.22 5.69
C SER A 62 20.33 1.67 6.67
N LEU A 63 20.16 1.91 7.97
CA LEU A 63 21.02 1.34 9.01
C LEU A 63 20.94 -0.18 9.05
N LEU A 64 19.73 -0.75 8.93
CA LEU A 64 19.52 -2.19 8.91
C LEU A 64 20.23 -2.85 7.72
N VAL A 65 20.07 -2.28 6.52
CA VAL A 65 20.74 -2.78 5.31
C VAL A 65 22.25 -2.63 5.42
N SER A 66 22.74 -1.47 5.86
CA SER A 66 24.18 -1.22 6.01
C SER A 66 24.83 -2.15 7.04
N GLY A 67 24.14 -2.41 8.15
CA GLY A 67 24.58 -3.38 9.17
C GLY A 67 24.61 -4.81 8.63
N ALA A 68 23.57 -5.23 7.91
CA ALA A 68 23.50 -6.54 7.28
C ALA A 68 24.59 -6.74 6.22
N VAL A 69 24.83 -5.74 5.37
CA VAL A 69 25.93 -5.73 4.37
C VAL A 69 27.29 -5.85 5.06
N SER A 70 27.52 -5.09 6.13
CA SER A 70 28.79 -5.12 6.88
C SER A 70 29.05 -6.50 7.49
N LEU A 71 28.00 -7.12 8.04
CA LEU A 71 28.07 -8.47 8.60
C LEU A 71 28.36 -9.51 7.51
N ALA A 72 27.67 -9.44 6.37
CA ALA A 72 27.89 -10.36 5.24
C ALA A 72 29.31 -10.27 4.67
N ARG A 73 29.86 -9.05 4.57
CA ARG A 73 31.27 -8.84 4.18
C ARG A 73 32.23 -9.47 5.18
N ALA A 74 31.97 -9.31 6.49
CA ALA A 74 32.79 -9.94 7.53
C ALA A 74 32.78 -11.48 7.46
N PHE A 75 31.69 -12.07 6.95
CA PHE A 75 31.59 -13.50 6.68
C PHE A 75 32.15 -13.93 5.31
N GLY A 76 32.76 -13.02 4.55
CA GLY A 76 33.35 -13.33 3.24
C GLY A 76 32.35 -13.56 2.11
N VAL A 77 31.10 -13.10 2.27
CA VAL A 77 30.09 -13.17 1.21
C VAL A 77 30.47 -12.19 0.09
N SER A 78 30.34 -12.62 -1.17
CA SER A 78 30.69 -11.77 -2.33
C SER A 78 29.74 -10.58 -2.49
N GLU A 79 30.27 -9.46 -2.97
CA GLU A 79 29.48 -8.24 -3.25
C GLU A 79 28.30 -8.52 -4.19
N THR A 80 28.47 -9.43 -5.15
CA THR A 80 27.41 -9.87 -6.05
C THR A 80 26.25 -10.51 -5.30
N LEU A 81 26.54 -11.41 -4.35
CA LEU A 81 25.50 -12.07 -3.57
C LEU A 81 24.80 -11.07 -2.64
N ILE A 82 25.57 -10.17 -2.03
CA ILE A 82 25.05 -9.10 -1.15
C ILE A 82 24.09 -8.20 -1.93
N GLY A 83 24.48 -7.76 -3.13
CA GLY A 83 23.65 -6.93 -4.00
C GLY A 83 22.37 -7.63 -4.44
N LEU A 84 22.49 -8.90 -4.83
CA LEU A 84 21.36 -9.71 -5.30
C LEU A 84 20.36 -10.07 -4.19
N THR A 85 20.79 -10.11 -2.93
CA THR A 85 19.97 -10.60 -1.81
C THR A 85 19.69 -9.51 -0.77
N ILE A 86 20.69 -9.12 0.03
CA ILE A 86 20.54 -8.22 1.18
C ILE A 86 20.09 -6.84 0.73
N VAL A 87 20.71 -6.28 -0.31
CA VAL A 87 20.36 -4.95 -0.81
C VAL A 87 18.98 -5.00 -1.47
N ALA A 88 18.72 -6.00 -2.31
CA ALA A 88 17.44 -6.16 -3.00
C ALA A 88 16.24 -6.32 -2.03
N VAL A 89 16.40 -7.11 -0.97
CA VAL A 89 15.38 -7.22 0.10
C VAL A 89 15.34 -5.95 0.94
N GLY A 90 16.51 -5.40 1.22
CA GLY A 90 16.71 -4.23 2.07
C GLY A 90 15.99 -2.98 1.61
N THR A 91 15.93 -2.72 0.31
CA THR A 91 15.24 -1.55 -0.26
C THR A 91 13.74 -1.58 -0.02
N SER A 92 13.14 -2.76 0.15
CA SER A 92 11.70 -2.94 0.37
C SER A 92 11.35 -3.17 1.85
N MET A 93 12.35 -3.18 2.74
CA MET A 93 12.12 -3.40 4.17
C MET A 93 11.31 -2.29 4.85
N PRO A 94 11.54 -0.99 4.60
CA PRO A 94 10.72 0.07 5.16
C PRO A 94 9.23 -0.14 4.87
N GLU A 95 8.89 -0.47 3.63
CA GLU A 95 7.53 -0.71 3.14
C GLU A 95 6.93 -1.97 3.74
N LEU A 96 7.74 -3.03 3.90
CA LEU A 96 7.31 -4.25 4.58
C LEU A 96 6.94 -3.96 6.04
N VAL A 97 7.81 -3.24 6.76
CA VAL A 97 7.60 -2.90 8.17
C VAL A 97 6.37 -2.02 8.35
N THR A 98 6.20 -0.97 7.52
CA THR A 98 5.02 -0.11 7.60
C THR A 98 3.73 -0.86 7.29
N SER A 99 3.73 -1.74 6.28
CA SER A 99 2.59 -2.59 5.93
C SER A 99 2.23 -3.56 7.04
N VAL A 100 3.22 -4.24 7.63
CA VAL A 100 3.02 -5.20 8.72
C VAL A 100 2.46 -4.51 9.95
N ILE A 101 3.01 -3.35 10.33
CA ILE A 101 2.51 -2.57 11.47
C ILE A 101 1.06 -2.11 11.23
N ALA A 102 0.74 -1.63 10.03
CA ALA A 102 -0.63 -1.25 9.67
C ALA A 102 -1.60 -2.45 9.74
N ALA A 103 -1.18 -3.61 9.22
CA ALA A 103 -1.97 -4.84 9.29
C ALA A 103 -2.20 -5.32 10.73
N LEU A 104 -1.17 -5.26 11.59
CA LEU A 104 -1.27 -5.60 13.02
C LEU A 104 -2.21 -4.65 13.76
N LYS A 105 -2.26 -3.38 13.37
CA LYS A 105 -3.21 -2.37 13.87
C LYS A 105 -4.62 -2.52 13.29
N ARG A 106 -4.90 -3.56 12.50
CA ARG A 106 -6.17 -3.80 11.79
C ARG A 106 -6.54 -2.67 10.81
N GLN A 107 -5.56 -1.96 10.30
CA GLN A 107 -5.69 -0.90 9.29
C GLN A 107 -5.34 -1.49 7.91
N GLY A 108 -6.19 -2.41 7.44
CA GLY A 108 -5.96 -3.16 6.20
C GLY A 108 -5.99 -2.27 4.94
N ASP A 109 -6.76 -1.20 4.98
CA ASP A 109 -6.80 -0.14 3.96
C ASP A 109 -5.46 0.60 3.84
N ILE A 110 -4.83 0.95 4.96
CA ILE A 110 -3.51 1.59 4.98
C ILE A 110 -2.43 0.61 4.49
N ALA A 111 -2.47 -0.64 4.96
CA ALA A 111 -1.53 -1.67 4.51
C ALA A 111 -1.65 -1.94 3.00
N PHE A 112 -2.87 -2.07 2.49
CA PHE A 112 -3.13 -2.27 1.06
C PHE A 112 -2.70 -1.06 0.22
N GLY A 113 -3.02 0.15 0.68
CA GLY A 113 -2.59 1.39 0.02
C GLY A 113 -1.06 1.51 -0.05
N ASN A 114 -0.35 1.09 1.00
CA ASN A 114 1.11 1.09 1.01
C ASN A 114 1.68 0.08 -0.01
N VAL A 115 1.16 -1.15 -0.07
CA VAL A 115 1.62 -2.18 -1.02
C VAL A 115 1.36 -1.76 -2.47
N VAL A 116 0.12 -1.35 -2.79
CA VAL A 116 -0.24 -0.98 -4.15
C VAL A 116 0.44 0.32 -4.58
N GLY A 117 0.46 1.33 -3.70
CA GLY A 117 1.09 2.61 -3.97
C GLY A 117 2.59 2.49 -4.23
N SER A 118 3.29 1.68 -3.42
CA SER A 118 4.75 1.48 -3.59
C SER A 118 5.08 0.78 -4.90
N ASN A 119 4.30 -0.23 -5.31
CA ASN A 119 4.51 -0.89 -6.61
C ASN A 119 4.28 0.07 -7.79
N ILE A 120 3.24 0.89 -7.73
CA ILE A 120 2.97 1.90 -8.76
C ILE A 120 4.11 2.92 -8.83
N TYR A 121 4.58 3.41 -7.67
CA TYR A 121 5.69 4.36 -7.61
C TYR A 121 7.02 3.75 -8.09
N ASN A 122 7.29 2.49 -7.78
CA ASN A 122 8.49 1.81 -8.24
C ASN A 122 8.52 1.65 -9.77
N ILE A 123 7.38 1.30 -10.38
CA ILE A 123 7.30 1.12 -11.84
C ILE A 123 7.26 2.46 -12.56
N LEU A 124 6.34 3.35 -12.19
CA LEU A 124 6.10 4.61 -12.93
C LEU A 124 7.04 5.74 -12.49
N GLY A 125 7.28 5.86 -11.19
CA GLY A 125 8.14 6.90 -10.63
C GLY A 125 9.61 6.58 -10.85
N ILE A 126 10.13 5.54 -10.18
CA ILE A 126 11.55 5.17 -10.25
C ILE A 126 11.87 4.58 -11.63
N GLY A 127 11.15 3.54 -12.05
CA GLY A 127 11.35 2.88 -13.35
C GLY A 127 11.13 3.82 -14.53
N GLY A 128 10.05 4.62 -14.51
CA GLY A 128 9.78 5.60 -15.56
C GLY A 128 10.84 6.71 -15.62
N ALA A 129 11.23 7.29 -14.49
CA ALA A 129 12.28 8.32 -14.46
C ALA A 129 13.64 7.76 -14.91
N THR A 130 14.02 6.57 -14.44
CA THR A 130 15.27 5.91 -14.85
C THR A 130 15.27 5.57 -16.33
N ALA A 131 14.15 5.12 -16.91
CA ALA A 131 14.03 4.85 -18.34
C ALA A 131 14.17 6.11 -19.21
N ILE A 132 13.73 7.28 -18.72
CA ILE A 132 13.90 8.57 -19.42
C ILE A 132 15.35 9.05 -19.33
N ILE A 133 15.98 8.94 -18.15
CA ILE A 133 17.33 9.46 -17.88
C ILE A 133 18.42 8.56 -18.49
N ALA A 134 18.28 7.25 -18.34
CA ALA A 134 19.25 6.24 -18.76
C ALA A 134 18.53 5.07 -19.47
N PRO A 135 18.20 5.23 -20.76
CA PRO A 135 17.54 4.18 -21.53
C PRO A 135 18.42 2.92 -21.58
N SER A 136 17.95 1.83 -20.97
CA SER A 136 18.66 0.54 -20.92
C SER A 136 17.88 -0.54 -21.67
N HIS A 137 18.58 -1.48 -22.29
CA HIS A 137 17.96 -2.67 -22.87
C HIS A 137 17.46 -3.59 -21.75
N VAL A 138 16.17 -3.87 -21.73
CA VAL A 138 15.57 -4.82 -20.79
C VAL A 138 15.78 -6.25 -21.32
N PRO A 139 16.36 -7.16 -20.52
CA PRO A 139 16.51 -8.57 -20.90
C PRO A 139 15.19 -9.21 -21.34
N SER A 140 15.27 -10.10 -22.34
CA SER A 140 14.07 -10.73 -22.90
C SER A 140 13.37 -11.70 -21.94
N GLU A 141 14.10 -12.27 -20.96
CA GLU A 141 13.47 -13.07 -19.90
C GLU A 141 12.51 -12.22 -19.05
N ILE A 142 12.93 -11.02 -18.66
CA ILE A 142 12.12 -10.10 -17.83
C ILE A 142 10.83 -9.71 -18.56
N VAL A 143 10.91 -9.41 -19.85
CA VAL A 143 9.73 -8.99 -20.62
C VAL A 143 8.75 -10.14 -20.86
N ARG A 144 9.25 -11.38 -21.03
CA ARG A 144 8.41 -12.53 -21.39
C ARG A 144 7.84 -13.27 -20.19
N PHE A 145 8.53 -13.25 -19.05
CA PHE A 145 8.13 -14.00 -17.86
C PHE A 145 7.79 -13.08 -16.68
N ASP A 146 8.76 -12.30 -16.19
CA ASP A 146 8.58 -11.49 -14.97
C ASP A 146 7.53 -10.39 -15.13
N GLY A 147 7.50 -9.70 -16.28
CA GLY A 147 6.55 -8.63 -16.58
C GLY A 147 5.09 -9.10 -16.55
N PRO A 148 4.70 -10.11 -17.36
CA PRO A 148 3.35 -10.67 -17.32
C PRO A 148 2.97 -11.24 -15.96
N LEU A 149 3.90 -11.90 -15.26
CA LEU A 149 3.65 -12.44 -13.93
C LEU A 149 3.40 -11.33 -12.91
N MET A 150 4.17 -10.24 -12.96
CA MET A 150 3.97 -9.07 -12.09
C MET A 150 2.59 -8.44 -12.30
N VAL A 151 2.14 -8.31 -13.56
CA VAL A 151 0.80 -7.81 -13.90
C VAL A 151 -0.29 -8.76 -13.38
N LEU A 152 -0.12 -10.07 -13.59
CA LEU A 152 -1.07 -11.08 -13.12
C LEU A 152 -1.22 -11.05 -11.59
N VAL A 153 -0.12 -11.06 -10.85
CA VAL A 153 -0.13 -11.04 -9.38
C VAL A 153 -0.71 -9.73 -8.86
N SER A 154 -0.39 -8.60 -9.49
CA SER A 154 -0.96 -7.30 -9.13
C SER A 154 -2.47 -7.24 -9.37
N ALA A 155 -2.95 -7.79 -10.49
CA ALA A 155 -4.38 -7.87 -10.80
C ALA A 155 -5.12 -8.79 -9.82
N LEU A 156 -4.51 -9.92 -9.45
CA LEU A 156 -5.05 -10.86 -8.48
C LEU A 156 -5.11 -10.23 -7.07
N LEU A 157 -4.09 -9.48 -6.66
CA LEU A 157 -4.10 -8.70 -5.41
C LEU A 157 -5.25 -7.68 -5.39
N VAL A 158 -5.47 -6.96 -6.49
CA VAL A 158 -6.59 -6.01 -6.61
C VAL A 158 -7.93 -6.73 -6.57
N CYS A 159 -8.06 -7.89 -7.22
CA CYS A 159 -9.26 -8.72 -7.20
C CYS A 159 -9.62 -9.16 -5.78
N PHE A 160 -8.64 -9.68 -5.02
CA PHE A 160 -8.84 -10.05 -3.62
C PHE A 160 -9.19 -8.87 -2.73
N ALA A 161 -8.65 -7.68 -3.02
CA ALA A 161 -8.97 -6.48 -2.27
C ALA A 161 -10.25 -5.76 -2.72
N ALA A 162 -10.87 -6.18 -3.84
CA ALA A 162 -12.10 -5.56 -4.34
C ALA A 162 -13.27 -5.69 -3.35
N THR A 163 -13.26 -6.71 -2.50
CA THR A 163 -14.21 -6.94 -1.41
C THR A 163 -13.80 -6.22 -0.12
N GLY A 164 -13.63 -4.90 -0.20
CA GLY A 164 -13.52 -4.02 0.97
C GLY A 164 -12.10 -3.77 1.48
N LEU A 165 -11.09 -3.78 0.61
CA LEU A 165 -9.68 -3.49 0.92
C LEU A 165 -9.11 -4.39 2.02
N ARG A 166 -9.59 -5.64 2.08
CA ARG A 166 -9.19 -6.61 3.09
C ARG A 166 -8.74 -7.88 2.39
N ILE A 167 -7.54 -8.33 2.74
CA ILE A 167 -7.01 -9.62 2.32
C ILE A 167 -7.27 -10.61 3.46
N SER A 168 -8.06 -11.64 3.18
CA SER A 168 -8.30 -12.75 4.09
C SER A 168 -7.04 -13.59 4.30
N ARG A 169 -7.01 -14.40 5.37
CA ARG A 169 -5.84 -15.23 5.68
C ARG A 169 -5.52 -16.24 4.56
N TRP A 170 -6.54 -16.74 3.87
CA TRP A 170 -6.38 -17.69 2.78
C TRP A 170 -5.81 -17.04 1.51
N GLU A 171 -6.26 -15.83 1.19
CA GLU A 171 -5.70 -15.04 0.07
C GLU A 171 -4.24 -14.65 0.35
N GLY A 172 -3.93 -14.24 1.59
CA GLY A 172 -2.56 -13.97 2.02
C GLY A 172 -1.67 -15.21 1.94
N LEU A 173 -2.17 -16.38 2.35
CA LEU A 173 -1.44 -17.64 2.22
C LEU A 173 -1.20 -18.01 0.75
N ALA A 174 -2.19 -17.82 -0.13
CA ALA A 174 -2.04 -18.04 -1.56
C ALA A 174 -0.98 -17.13 -2.18
N LEU A 175 -0.95 -15.85 -1.78
CA LEU A 175 0.07 -14.89 -2.23
C LEU A 175 1.48 -15.27 -1.75
N ILE A 176 1.62 -15.70 -0.49
CA ILE A 176 2.90 -16.18 0.05
C ILE A 176 3.35 -17.46 -0.67
N ALA A 177 2.44 -18.41 -0.90
CA ALA A 177 2.74 -19.62 -1.65
C ALA A 177 3.18 -19.29 -3.09
N GLY A 178 2.52 -18.33 -3.73
CA GLY A 178 2.92 -17.78 -5.03
C GLY A 178 4.33 -17.21 -5.00
N TYR A 179 4.66 -16.37 -4.01
CA TYR A 179 6.00 -15.81 -3.84
C TYR A 179 7.08 -16.88 -3.64
N VAL A 180 6.83 -17.87 -2.79
CA VAL A 180 7.76 -18.99 -2.56
C VAL A 180 7.92 -19.82 -3.83
N SER A 181 6.84 -20.10 -4.56
CA SER A 181 6.90 -20.83 -5.83
C SER A 181 7.69 -20.06 -6.90
N TYR A 182 7.57 -18.74 -6.95
CA TYR A 182 8.34 -17.89 -7.86
C TYR A 182 9.84 -17.95 -7.53
N ILE A 183 10.21 -17.81 -6.25
CA ILE A 183 11.60 -17.99 -5.83
C ILE A 183 12.12 -19.37 -6.21
N TRP A 184 11.32 -20.41 -6.00
CA TRP A 184 11.74 -21.78 -6.30
C TRP A 184 11.92 -22.04 -7.80
N VAL A 185 11.11 -21.42 -8.66
CA VAL A 185 11.26 -21.49 -10.12
C VAL A 185 12.49 -20.70 -10.60
N LEU A 186 12.79 -19.57 -9.93
CA LEU A 186 13.90 -18.70 -10.29
C LEU A 186 15.25 -19.22 -9.76
N TRP A 187 15.24 -19.94 -8.63
CA TRP A 187 16.41 -20.54 -8.03
C TRP A 187 16.68 -21.92 -8.67
N PRO A 188 17.71 -22.06 -9.53
CA PRO A 188 18.04 -23.35 -10.14
C PRO A 188 18.52 -24.39 -9.11
#